data_AF-A0A9D9I2E0-F1
#
_entry.id   AF-A0A9D9I2E0-F1
#
_cell.length_a   1.000
_cell.length_b   1.000
_cell.length_c   1.000
_cell.angle_alpha   90.00
_cell.angle_beta   90.00
_cell.angle_gamma   90.00
#
_symmetry.space_group_name_H-M   'P 1'
#
loop_
_entity.id
_entity.type
_entity.pdbx_description
1 polymer ?
#
loop_
_entity_poly.entity_id
_entity_poly.type
_entity_poly.pdbx_seq_one_letter_code
_entity_poly.pdbx_strand_id
1 'polypeptide(L)'
;MNNYHYLISSLPALALTWGKDAAAPSELRKEIFEGCGKHDRGLFKWIEYAFDSEKLGPHLYRAALKHRNAFIREYLRFDLNLRNAKVAYLNKSLGREPGKDVIGIDGGEFEEAAEVSEALGCGDILEREEKLDGIIWKKAEELTEHDYFNVNVLLCYLVKLHIIERWYVLDPEKGAALFKSLVDEVRGTFGGIDMQDYMQTTKRRKTE
;
A
#
# COMPACT_ATOMS: atom_id res chain seq x y z
N MET A 1 -15.87 -19.27 -12.23
CA MET A 1 -16.48 -18.01 -11.76
C MET A 1 -15.59 -17.49 -10.65
N ASN A 2 -15.15 -16.23 -10.74
CA ASN A 2 -14.33 -15.65 -9.69
C ASN A 2 -15.25 -15.28 -8.52
N ASN A 3 -14.89 -15.73 -7.33
CA ASN A 3 -15.76 -15.62 -6.17
C ASN A 3 -15.41 -14.43 -5.29
N TYR A 4 -15.18 -13.26 -5.91
CA TYR A 4 -14.71 -12.06 -5.21
C TYR A 4 -15.65 -11.60 -4.10
N HIS A 5 -16.96 -11.74 -4.32
CA HIS A 5 -17.95 -11.50 -3.28
C HIS A 5 -17.66 -12.31 -2.02
N TYR A 6 -17.46 -13.61 -2.15
CA TYR A 6 -17.21 -14.47 -0.99
C TYR A 6 -15.83 -14.21 -0.39
N LEU A 7 -14.81 -13.98 -1.22
CA LEU A 7 -13.46 -13.69 -0.73
C LEU A 7 -13.47 -12.39 0.08
N ILE A 8 -13.95 -11.30 -0.51
CA ILE A 8 -14.02 -9.97 0.13
C ILE A 8 -14.94 -10.00 1.35
N SER A 9 -16.11 -10.64 1.29
CA SER A 9 -17.01 -10.76 2.45
C SER A 9 -16.45 -11.68 3.54
N SER A 10 -15.53 -12.60 3.22
CA SER A 10 -14.87 -13.46 4.21
C SER A 10 -13.62 -12.84 4.82
N LEU A 11 -13.00 -11.86 4.17
CA LEU A 11 -11.79 -11.17 4.65
C LEU A 11 -11.87 -10.75 6.13
N PRO A 12 -12.99 -10.22 6.64
CA PRO A 12 -13.10 -9.93 8.06
C PRO A 12 -13.01 -11.14 8.98
N ALA A 13 -13.68 -12.23 8.59
CA ALA A 13 -13.70 -13.46 9.36
C ALA A 13 -12.33 -14.16 9.31
N LEU A 14 -11.69 -14.15 8.13
CA LEU A 14 -10.32 -14.59 7.95
C LEU A 14 -9.39 -13.79 8.86
N ALA A 15 -9.49 -12.46 8.86
CA ALA A 15 -8.61 -11.64 9.67
C ALA A 15 -8.88 -11.73 11.20
N LEU A 16 -10.13 -12.00 11.63
CA LEU A 16 -10.49 -12.22 13.04
C LEU A 16 -9.98 -13.54 13.62
N THR A 17 -9.88 -14.60 12.81
CA THR A 17 -9.43 -15.91 13.29
C THR A 17 -7.98 -15.88 13.79
N TRP A 18 -7.26 -14.78 13.55
CA TRP A 18 -5.81 -14.68 13.68
C TRP A 18 -5.40 -13.79 14.87
N GLY A 19 -6.39 -13.24 15.60
CA GLY A 19 -6.20 -12.35 16.75
C GLY A 19 -5.78 -13.02 18.07
N LYS A 20 -5.30 -14.27 18.06
CA LYS A 20 -4.81 -14.95 19.28
C LYS A 20 -3.41 -15.56 19.15
N ASP A 21 -3.07 -16.11 17.99
CA ASP A 21 -1.74 -16.64 17.68
C ASP A 21 -1.39 -16.13 16.28
N ALA A 22 -0.56 -15.08 16.22
CA ALA A 22 -0.29 -14.32 15.01
C ALA A 22 0.31 -15.18 13.89
N ALA A 23 -0.53 -15.77 13.06
CA ALA A 23 -0.15 -16.05 11.68
C ALA A 23 0.07 -14.69 11.01
N ALA A 24 1.28 -14.49 10.48
CA ALA A 24 1.69 -13.20 9.91
C ALA A 24 0.76 -12.78 8.76
N PRO A 25 0.59 -11.47 8.48
CA PRO A 25 -0.24 -10.99 7.37
C PRO A 25 0.11 -11.62 6.00
N SER A 26 1.30 -12.22 5.89
CA SER A 26 1.77 -13.03 4.77
C SER A 26 0.90 -14.24 4.45
N GLU A 27 0.29 -14.88 5.45
CA GLU A 27 -0.59 -16.03 5.21
C GLU A 27 -1.96 -15.54 4.67
N LEU A 28 -2.47 -14.38 5.13
CA LEU A 28 -3.71 -13.79 4.59
C LEU A 28 -3.50 -13.42 3.13
N ARG A 29 -2.35 -12.83 2.79
CA ARG A 29 -1.96 -12.57 1.40
C ARG A 29 -1.99 -13.85 0.55
N LYS A 30 -1.51 -14.97 1.09
CA LYS A 30 -1.52 -16.27 0.40
C LYS A 30 -2.95 -16.78 0.17
N GLU A 31 -3.82 -16.68 1.17
CA GLU A 31 -5.24 -17.06 1.02
C GLU A 31 -5.96 -16.21 -0.03
N ILE A 32 -5.73 -14.89 -0.03
CA ILE A 32 -6.29 -14.00 -1.06
C ILE A 32 -5.80 -14.41 -2.44
N PHE A 33 -4.50 -14.69 -2.59
CA PHE A 33 -3.91 -15.13 -3.85
C PHE A 33 -4.50 -16.46 -4.35
N GLU A 34 -4.67 -17.43 -3.45
CA GLU A 34 -5.24 -18.74 -3.78
C GLU A 34 -6.73 -18.65 -4.15
N GLY A 35 -7.49 -17.80 -3.45
CA GLY A 35 -8.89 -17.49 -3.74
C GLY A 35 -9.13 -16.72 -5.04
N CYS A 36 -8.09 -16.11 -5.61
CA CYS A 36 -8.19 -15.40 -6.89
C CYS A 36 -8.24 -16.34 -8.09
N GLY A 37 -9.04 -15.93 -9.08
CA GLY A 37 -9.10 -16.57 -10.40
C GLY A 37 -7.74 -16.63 -11.08
N LYS A 38 -7.50 -17.66 -11.91
CA LYS A 38 -6.21 -17.86 -12.59
C LYS A 38 -5.79 -16.67 -13.46
N HIS A 39 -6.74 -15.99 -14.09
CA HIS A 39 -6.47 -14.79 -14.90
C HIS A 39 -6.01 -13.61 -14.05
N ASP A 40 -6.53 -13.49 -12.83
CA ASP A 40 -6.36 -12.33 -11.96
C ASP A 40 -5.15 -12.46 -11.03
N ARG A 41 -4.67 -13.69 -10.80
CA ARG A 41 -3.36 -13.92 -10.16
C ARG A 41 -2.20 -13.25 -10.91
N GLY A 42 -2.36 -13.00 -12.21
CA GLY A 42 -1.42 -12.19 -12.99
C GLY A 42 -1.38 -10.73 -12.53
N LEU A 43 -2.51 -10.17 -12.09
CA LEU A 43 -2.61 -8.80 -11.57
C LEU A 43 -1.90 -8.66 -10.22
N PHE A 44 -2.01 -9.66 -9.36
CA PHE A 44 -1.35 -9.69 -8.05
C PHE A 44 0.16 -9.56 -8.16
N LYS A 45 0.76 -10.26 -9.15
CA LYS A 45 2.20 -10.22 -9.37
C LYS A 45 2.73 -8.81 -9.63
N TRP A 46 1.94 -7.92 -10.22
CA TRP A 46 2.36 -6.53 -10.43
C TRP A 46 2.56 -5.79 -9.11
N ILE A 47 1.67 -6.00 -8.15
CA ILE A 47 1.78 -5.41 -6.82
C ILE A 47 2.93 -6.07 -6.07
N GLU A 48 3.04 -7.41 -6.08
CA GLU A 48 4.20 -8.10 -5.48
C GLU A 48 5.53 -7.58 -6.02
N TYR A 49 5.66 -7.39 -7.34
CA TYR A 49 6.88 -6.86 -7.94
C TYR A 49 7.16 -5.40 -7.60
N ALA A 50 6.13 -4.61 -7.26
CA ALA A 50 6.32 -3.24 -6.79
C ALA A 50 6.93 -3.18 -5.39
N PHE A 51 6.66 -4.19 -4.56
CA PHE A 51 7.20 -4.31 -3.20
C PHE A 51 8.49 -5.15 -3.13
N ASP A 52 8.87 -5.84 -4.21
CA ASP A 52 10.13 -6.58 -4.33
C ASP A 52 11.28 -5.67 -4.83
N SER A 53 12.24 -5.39 -3.95
CA SER A 53 13.42 -4.57 -4.23
C SER A 53 14.28 -5.09 -5.39
N GLU A 54 14.26 -6.38 -5.68
CA GLU A 54 15.05 -6.98 -6.78
C GLU A 54 14.36 -6.86 -8.14
N LYS A 55 13.06 -6.59 -8.17
CA LYS A 55 12.25 -6.49 -9.41
C LYS A 55 11.97 -5.06 -9.81
N LEU A 56 12.31 -4.10 -8.95
CA LEU A 56 12.16 -2.69 -9.18
C LEU A 56 13.13 -2.21 -10.27
N GLY A 57 12.56 -1.78 -11.40
CA GLY A 57 13.36 -1.24 -12.49
C GLY A 57 12.51 -0.66 -13.62
N PRO A 58 13.14 0.00 -14.60
CA PRO A 58 12.43 0.68 -15.69
C PRO A 58 11.50 -0.24 -16.49
N HIS A 59 11.83 -1.53 -16.60
CA HIS A 59 11.01 -2.49 -17.34
C HIS A 59 9.64 -2.72 -16.69
N LEU A 60 9.56 -2.77 -15.36
CA LEU A 60 8.31 -2.89 -14.61
C LEU A 60 7.39 -1.72 -14.97
N TYR A 61 7.87 -0.49 -14.77
CA TYR A 61 7.06 0.71 -14.99
C TYR A 61 6.67 0.92 -16.45
N ARG A 62 7.57 0.68 -17.43
CA ARG A 62 7.22 0.79 -18.86
C ARG A 62 6.09 -0.14 -19.25
N ALA A 63 6.05 -1.34 -18.67
CA ALA A 63 5.01 -2.32 -18.95
C ALA A 63 3.72 -1.99 -18.18
N ALA A 64 3.83 -1.56 -16.91
CA ALA A 64 2.72 -1.15 -16.08
C ALA A 64 1.95 0.05 -16.65
N LEU A 65 2.65 1.09 -17.13
CA LEU A 65 2.05 2.28 -17.71
C LEU A 65 1.22 2.02 -18.98
N LYS A 66 1.40 0.85 -19.61
CA LYS A 66 0.64 0.38 -20.78
C LYS A 66 -0.37 -0.70 -20.44
N HIS A 67 -0.52 -1.04 -19.16
CA HIS A 67 -1.35 -2.14 -18.73
C HIS A 67 -2.84 -1.82 -18.91
N ARG A 68 -3.65 -2.85 -19.25
CA ARG A 68 -5.08 -2.69 -19.53
C ARG A 68 -5.92 -2.43 -18.27
N ASN A 69 -5.58 -3.08 -17.17
CA ASN A 69 -6.21 -2.83 -15.87
C ASN A 69 -5.80 -1.44 -15.36
N ALA A 70 -6.81 -0.62 -15.03
CA ALA A 70 -6.61 0.77 -14.60
C ALA A 70 -5.89 0.88 -13.25
N PHE A 71 -6.26 0.06 -12.26
CA PHE A 71 -5.59 0.05 -10.96
C PHE A 71 -4.08 -0.17 -11.10
N ILE A 72 -3.66 -1.20 -11.83
CA ILE A 72 -2.22 -1.48 -12.06
C ILE A 72 -1.51 -0.29 -12.71
N ARG A 73 -2.13 0.29 -13.75
CA ARG A 73 -1.52 1.38 -14.51
C ARG A 73 -1.37 2.64 -13.66
N GLU A 74 -2.43 3.05 -12.96
CA GLU A 74 -2.42 4.30 -12.19
C GLU A 74 -1.68 4.14 -10.86
N TYR A 75 -1.78 2.99 -10.17
CA TYR A 75 -1.03 2.75 -8.94
C TYR A 75 0.48 2.71 -9.20
N LEU A 76 0.93 2.03 -10.26
CA LEU A 76 2.36 1.97 -10.58
C LEU A 76 2.91 3.26 -11.21
N ARG A 77 2.04 4.09 -11.78
CA ARG A 77 2.39 5.48 -12.12
C ARG A 77 2.66 6.29 -10.86
N PHE A 78 1.76 6.21 -9.88
CA PHE A 78 1.95 6.85 -8.58
C PHE A 78 3.22 6.35 -7.87
N ASP A 79 3.43 5.02 -7.80
CA ASP A 79 4.61 4.42 -7.16
C ASP A 79 5.92 4.85 -7.84
N LEU A 80 5.95 4.96 -9.17
CA LEU A 80 7.08 5.53 -9.92
C LEU A 80 7.38 6.96 -9.47
N ASN A 81 6.36 7.82 -9.46
CA ASN A 81 6.50 9.23 -9.11
C ASN A 81 6.94 9.41 -7.66
N LEU A 82 6.34 8.65 -6.74
CA LEU A 82 6.71 8.61 -5.33
C LEU A 82 8.18 8.23 -5.14
N ARG A 83 8.65 7.17 -5.80
CA ARG A 83 10.05 6.74 -5.69
C ARG A 83 11.01 7.76 -6.27
N ASN A 84 10.69 8.33 -7.42
CA ASN A 84 11.48 9.39 -8.02
C ASN A 84 11.55 10.62 -7.10
N ALA A 85 10.46 10.97 -6.39
CA ALA A 85 10.46 12.01 -5.38
C ALA A 85 11.35 11.65 -4.16
N LYS A 86 11.26 10.42 -3.63
CA LYS A 86 12.15 9.94 -2.54
C LYS A 86 13.63 10.04 -2.96
N VAL A 87 13.96 9.59 -4.16
CA VAL A 87 15.34 9.64 -4.70
C VAL A 87 15.80 11.09 -4.91
N ALA A 88 14.96 11.95 -5.48
CA ALA A 88 15.29 13.36 -5.67
C ALA A 88 15.57 14.08 -4.33
N TYR A 89 14.74 13.80 -3.31
CA TYR A 89 14.97 14.30 -1.96
C TYR A 89 16.29 13.81 -1.37
N LEU A 90 16.59 12.50 -1.49
CA LEU A 90 17.84 11.92 -1.01
C LEU A 90 19.05 12.51 -1.73
N ASN A 91 18.99 12.69 -3.05
CA ASN A 91 20.08 13.32 -3.81
C ASN A 91 20.35 14.74 -3.32
N LYS A 92 19.30 15.52 -3.10
CA LYS A 92 19.42 16.88 -2.54
C LYS A 92 20.04 16.86 -1.14
N SER A 93 19.55 15.99 -0.26
CA SER A 93 20.04 15.87 1.12
C SER A 93 21.50 15.40 1.20
N LEU A 94 21.93 14.57 0.25
CA LEU A 94 23.29 14.01 0.19
C LEU A 94 24.24 14.80 -0.73
N GLY A 95 23.80 15.93 -1.31
CA GLY A 95 24.61 16.74 -2.23
C GLY A 95 25.00 16.04 -3.54
N ARG A 96 24.19 15.06 -4.00
CA ARG A 96 24.39 14.34 -5.26
C ARG A 96 23.81 15.11 -6.43
N GLU A 97 24.26 14.79 -7.64
CA GLU A 97 23.74 15.38 -8.87
C GLU A 97 22.21 15.17 -9.01
N PRO A 98 21.45 16.19 -9.43
CA PRO A 98 20.03 16.03 -9.73
C PRO A 98 19.80 14.93 -10.78
N GLY A 99 18.76 14.11 -10.57
CA GLY A 99 18.41 13.02 -11.49
C GLY A 99 19.24 11.75 -11.34
N LYS A 100 20.27 11.73 -10.49
CA LYS A 100 21.02 10.49 -10.19
C LYS A 100 20.10 9.42 -9.61
N ASP A 101 20.23 8.17 -10.04
CA ASP A 101 19.46 7.02 -9.56
C ASP A 101 17.92 7.13 -9.77
N VAL A 102 17.43 8.19 -10.43
CA VAL A 102 16.00 8.37 -10.77
C VAL A 102 15.64 7.42 -11.91
N ILE A 103 14.43 6.87 -11.85
CA ILE A 103 13.89 6.06 -12.94
C ILE A 103 13.44 7.02 -14.04
N GLY A 104 14.24 7.15 -15.10
CA GLY A 104 14.03 8.05 -16.24
C GLY A 104 12.85 7.67 -17.14
N ILE A 105 11.66 7.52 -16.57
CA ILE A 105 10.38 7.30 -17.24
C ILE A 105 9.49 8.48 -16.86
N ASP A 106 8.82 9.05 -17.85
CA ASP A 106 7.80 10.06 -17.61
C ASP A 106 6.58 9.40 -16.96
N GLY A 107 6.35 9.71 -15.68
CA GLY A 107 5.17 9.28 -14.94
C GLY A 107 3.95 10.16 -15.19
N GLY A 108 4.09 11.27 -15.91
CA GLY A 108 3.02 12.25 -16.09
C GLY A 108 2.72 13.02 -14.79
N GLU A 109 1.46 13.42 -14.63
CA GLU A 109 1.00 14.20 -13.49
C GLU A 109 1.18 13.43 -12.16
N PHE A 110 1.58 14.17 -11.12
CA PHE A 110 1.77 13.65 -9.77
C PHE A 110 1.01 14.52 -8.78
N GLU A 111 -0.25 14.20 -8.57
CA GLU A 111 -1.20 14.97 -7.75
C GLU A 111 -0.71 15.08 -6.29
N GLU A 112 -0.06 14.02 -5.78
CA GLU A 112 0.41 13.92 -4.41
C GLU A 112 1.79 14.56 -4.18
N ALA A 113 2.38 15.21 -5.20
CA ALA A 113 3.74 15.74 -5.14
C ALA A 113 3.97 16.69 -3.94
N ALA A 114 2.99 17.54 -3.62
CA ALA A 114 3.06 18.46 -2.50
C ALA A 114 3.06 17.73 -1.15
N GLU A 115 2.13 16.79 -0.98
CA GLU A 115 1.97 15.99 0.25
C GLU A 115 3.21 15.11 0.50
N VAL A 116 3.75 14.50 -0.56
CA VAL A 116 4.98 13.71 -0.51
C VAL A 116 6.19 14.58 -0.15
N SER A 117 6.31 15.77 -0.73
CA SER A 117 7.40 16.70 -0.39
C SER A 117 7.34 17.15 1.08
N GLU A 118 6.15 17.38 1.61
CA GLU A 118 5.94 17.72 3.02
C GLU A 118 6.31 16.55 3.93
N ALA A 119 5.84 15.34 3.62
CA ALA A 119 6.19 14.12 4.35
C ALA A 119 7.71 13.90 4.40
N LEU A 120 8.40 14.06 3.25
CA LEU A 120 9.85 13.93 3.15
C LEU A 120 10.60 15.00 3.97
N GLY A 121 10.03 16.19 4.10
CA GLY A 121 10.59 17.30 4.89
C GLY A 121 10.62 17.05 6.41
N CYS A 122 9.92 16.03 6.91
CA CYS A 122 9.90 15.69 8.33
C CYS A 122 11.28 15.24 8.82
N GLY A 123 11.67 15.70 10.02
CA GLY A 123 12.98 15.41 10.60
C GLY A 123 13.10 14.00 11.17
N ASP A 124 12.01 13.44 11.70
CA ASP A 124 11.97 12.09 12.22
C ASP A 124 11.73 11.06 11.10
N ILE A 125 12.54 10.00 11.07
CA ILE A 125 12.51 8.98 10.02
C ILE A 125 11.23 8.13 10.12
N LEU A 126 10.78 7.80 11.33
CA LEU A 126 9.59 7.00 11.52
C LEU A 126 8.34 7.78 11.12
N GLU A 127 8.25 9.05 11.53
CA GLU A 127 7.16 9.95 11.14
C GLU A 127 7.11 10.14 9.62
N ARG A 128 8.27 10.26 8.97
CA ARG A 128 8.35 10.35 7.50
C ARG A 128 7.79 9.10 6.83
N GLU A 129 8.26 7.91 7.19
CA GLU A 129 7.77 6.66 6.57
C GLU A 129 6.29 6.43 6.87
N GLU A 130 5.84 6.81 8.07
CA GLU A 130 4.43 6.78 8.47
C GLU A 130 3.55 7.69 7.58
N LYS A 131 3.97 8.94 7.34
CA LYS A 131 3.26 9.84 6.43
C LYS A 131 3.26 9.33 4.99
N LEU A 132 4.39 8.84 4.50
CA LEU A 132 4.48 8.29 3.15
C LEU A 132 3.57 7.07 2.97
N ASP A 133 3.52 6.17 3.94
CA ASP A 133 2.59 5.03 3.91
C ASP A 133 1.14 5.47 3.91
N GLY A 134 0.81 6.53 4.64
CA GLY A 134 -0.50 7.16 4.59
C GLY A 134 -0.93 7.59 3.19
N ILE A 135 -0.02 8.23 2.47
CA ILE A 135 -0.26 8.67 1.09
C ILE A 135 -0.47 7.45 0.17
N ILE A 136 0.36 6.41 0.32
CA ILE A 136 0.23 5.17 -0.46
C ILE A 136 -1.12 4.50 -0.20
N TRP A 137 -1.53 4.44 1.07
CA TRP A 137 -2.79 3.86 1.50
C TRP A 137 -3.97 4.60 0.88
N LYS A 138 -4.01 5.93 1.06
CA LYS A 138 -5.05 6.80 0.50
C LYS A 138 -5.14 6.66 -1.02
N LYS A 139 -4.00 6.64 -1.72
CA LYS A 139 -4.01 6.48 -3.18
C LYS A 139 -4.60 5.14 -3.61
N ALA A 140 -4.28 4.06 -2.89
CA ALA A 140 -4.87 2.76 -3.18
C ALA A 140 -6.40 2.76 -3.00
N GLU A 141 -6.92 3.45 -1.97
CA GLU A 141 -8.35 3.62 -1.73
C GLU A 141 -9.04 4.43 -2.82
N GLU A 142 -8.49 5.59 -3.18
CA GLU A 142 -9.01 6.46 -4.25
C GLU A 142 -9.17 5.70 -5.58
N LEU A 143 -8.19 4.86 -5.94
CA LEU A 143 -8.24 4.04 -7.14
C LEU A 143 -9.33 2.95 -7.12
N THR A 144 -9.94 2.70 -5.96
CA THR A 144 -10.97 1.68 -5.75
C THR A 144 -12.27 2.23 -5.17
N GLU A 145 -12.45 3.55 -5.09
CA GLU A 145 -13.62 4.18 -4.46
C GLU A 145 -14.96 3.68 -5.03
N HIS A 146 -14.99 3.36 -6.32
CA HIS A 146 -16.18 2.87 -7.03
C HIS A 146 -16.17 1.35 -7.27
N ASP A 147 -15.19 0.64 -6.71
CA ASP A 147 -15.04 -0.80 -6.84
C ASP A 147 -15.64 -1.50 -5.60
N TYR A 148 -16.59 -2.42 -5.80
CA TYR A 148 -17.26 -3.12 -4.70
C TYR A 148 -16.74 -4.54 -4.49
N PHE A 149 -16.89 -5.41 -5.49
CA PHE A 149 -16.55 -6.83 -5.39
C PHE A 149 -15.81 -7.30 -6.63
N ASN A 150 -14.66 -6.69 -6.90
CA ASN A 150 -13.82 -7.04 -8.03
C ASN A 150 -12.35 -7.17 -7.63
N VAL A 151 -11.51 -7.49 -8.61
CA VAL A 151 -10.09 -7.70 -8.37
C VAL A 151 -9.37 -6.45 -7.87
N ASN A 152 -9.77 -5.24 -8.28
CA ASN A 152 -9.08 -4.01 -7.88
C ASN A 152 -9.18 -3.80 -6.37
N VAL A 153 -10.34 -4.10 -5.77
CA VAL A 153 -10.52 -4.09 -4.31
C VAL A 153 -9.47 -4.97 -3.64
N LEU A 154 -9.23 -6.17 -4.19
CA LEU A 154 -8.20 -7.07 -3.67
C LEU A 154 -6.78 -6.57 -3.88
N LEU A 155 -6.50 -5.86 -4.99
CA LEU A 155 -5.20 -5.24 -5.22
C LEU A 155 -4.95 -4.09 -4.23
N CYS A 156 -5.98 -3.31 -3.90
CA CYS A 156 -5.92 -2.31 -2.84
C CYS A 156 -5.63 -2.95 -1.48
N TYR A 157 -6.34 -4.03 -1.13
CA TYR A 157 -6.02 -4.82 0.08
C TYR A 157 -4.57 -5.32 0.09
N LEU A 158 -4.06 -5.76 -1.05
CA LEU A 158 -2.69 -6.25 -1.15
C LEU A 158 -1.66 -5.14 -0.85
N VAL A 159 -1.87 -3.94 -1.40
CA VAL A 159 -1.03 -2.76 -1.08
C VAL A 159 -1.03 -2.48 0.42
N LYS A 160 -2.22 -2.46 1.03
CA LYS A 160 -2.40 -2.22 2.47
C LYS A 160 -1.71 -3.29 3.33
N LEU A 161 -1.80 -4.56 2.92
CA LEU A 161 -1.13 -5.67 3.60
C LEU A 161 0.39 -5.56 3.53
N HIS A 162 0.98 -5.16 2.40
CA HIS A 162 2.43 -4.95 2.31
C HIS A 162 2.93 -3.86 3.28
N ILE A 163 2.15 -2.78 3.45
CA ILE A 163 2.45 -1.74 4.45
C ILE A 163 2.41 -2.34 5.87
N ILE A 164 1.34 -3.07 6.19
CA ILE A 164 1.16 -3.69 7.51
C ILE A 164 2.28 -4.69 7.81
N GLU A 165 2.64 -5.56 6.87
CA GLU A 165 3.73 -6.52 7.02
C GLU A 165 5.05 -5.83 7.36
N ARG A 166 5.36 -4.73 6.66
CA ARG A 166 6.57 -3.95 6.93
C ARG A 166 6.56 -3.39 8.35
N TRP A 167 5.43 -2.83 8.79
CA TRP A 167 5.31 -2.36 10.17
C TRP A 167 5.33 -3.49 11.19
N TYR A 168 4.79 -4.66 10.88
CA TYR A 168 4.81 -5.83 11.77
C TYR A 168 6.25 -6.31 12.06
N VAL A 169 7.14 -6.25 11.06
CA VAL A 169 8.56 -6.57 11.22
C VAL A 169 9.30 -5.51 12.06
N LEU A 170 8.92 -4.24 11.94
CA LEU A 170 9.56 -3.12 12.64
C LEU A 170 9.06 -2.94 14.08
N ASP A 171 7.74 -3.06 14.28
CA ASP A 171 7.02 -2.87 15.53
C ASP A 171 5.74 -3.73 15.51
N PRO A 172 5.75 -4.93 16.13
CA PRO A 172 4.62 -5.84 16.15
C PRO A 172 3.34 -5.24 16.74
N GLU A 173 3.43 -4.32 17.72
CA GLU A 173 2.26 -3.68 18.32
C GLU A 173 1.60 -2.74 17.31
N LYS A 174 2.40 -1.93 16.62
CA LYS A 174 1.91 -1.02 15.57
C LYS A 174 1.36 -1.78 14.37
N GLY A 175 2.06 -2.83 13.92
CA GLY A 175 1.58 -3.70 12.84
C GLY A 175 0.24 -4.36 13.19
N ALA A 176 0.06 -4.86 14.41
CA ALA A 176 -1.19 -5.44 14.87
C ALA A 176 -2.33 -4.40 14.93
N ALA A 177 -2.04 -3.15 15.33
CA ALA A 177 -3.02 -2.07 15.33
C ALA A 177 -3.50 -1.74 13.90
N LEU A 178 -2.57 -1.56 12.96
CA LEU A 178 -2.89 -1.32 11.54
C LEU A 178 -3.68 -2.48 10.93
N PHE A 179 -3.32 -3.72 11.27
CA PHE A 179 -4.05 -4.90 10.83
C PHE A 179 -5.49 -4.87 11.34
N LYS A 180 -5.70 -4.63 12.64
CA LYS A 180 -7.04 -4.54 13.23
C LYS A 180 -7.89 -3.47 12.54
N SER A 181 -7.31 -2.31 12.27
CA SER A 181 -7.95 -1.23 11.53
C SER A 181 -8.40 -1.66 10.14
N LEU A 182 -7.53 -2.36 9.40
CA LEU A 182 -7.89 -2.93 8.11
C LEU A 182 -9.09 -3.88 8.23
N VAL A 183 -9.09 -4.78 9.23
CA VAL A 183 -10.22 -5.71 9.47
C VAL A 183 -11.52 -4.95 9.69
N ASP A 184 -11.50 -3.93 10.53
CA ASP A 184 -12.71 -3.15 10.89
C ASP A 184 -13.26 -2.36 9.70
N GLU A 185 -12.40 -1.89 8.79
CA GLU A 185 -12.79 -1.29 7.50
C GLU A 185 -13.54 -2.31 6.63
N VAL A 186 -12.96 -3.51 6.44
CA VAL A 186 -13.54 -4.56 5.60
C VAL A 186 -14.92 -5.02 6.09
N ARG A 187 -15.14 -4.98 7.41
CA ARG A 187 -16.41 -5.39 8.03
C ARG A 187 -17.59 -4.52 7.62
N GLY A 188 -17.37 -3.36 7.01
CA GLY A 188 -18.43 -2.39 6.76
C GLY A 188 -19.09 -1.91 8.05
N THR A 189 -18.43 -2.09 9.20
CA THR A 189 -18.91 -1.60 10.50
C THR A 189 -18.63 -0.12 10.72
N PHE A 190 -17.90 0.54 9.81
CA PHE A 190 -17.59 1.98 9.90
C PHE A 190 -17.49 2.61 8.50
N GLY A 191 -18.18 3.73 8.30
CA GLY A 191 -18.12 4.54 7.09
C GLY A 191 -17.06 5.62 7.23
N GLY A 192 -15.92 5.43 6.54
CA GLY A 192 -14.87 6.43 6.37
C GLY A 192 -14.16 6.85 7.65
N ILE A 193 -12.85 6.58 7.73
CA ILE A 193 -11.99 7.20 8.75
C ILE A 193 -10.81 7.84 8.02
N ASP A 194 -10.53 9.08 8.41
CA ASP A 194 -9.33 9.82 8.01
C ASP A 194 -8.09 9.11 8.53
N MET A 195 -7.11 8.86 7.64
CA MET A 195 -5.87 8.17 7.95
C MET A 195 -5.09 8.85 9.11
N GLN A 196 -5.31 10.14 9.35
CA GLN A 196 -4.77 10.84 10.52
C GLN A 196 -5.31 10.28 11.85
N ASP A 197 -6.57 9.87 11.91
CA ASP A 197 -7.16 9.25 13.12
C ASP A 197 -6.61 7.84 13.33
N TYR A 198 -6.41 7.08 12.25
CA TYR A 198 -5.81 5.74 12.31
C TYR A 198 -4.41 5.76 12.94
N MET A 199 -3.58 6.74 12.60
CA MET A 199 -2.20 6.80 13.09
C MET A 199 -2.04 7.52 14.45
N GLN A 200 -3.00 8.37 14.85
CA GLN A 200 -2.96 9.09 16.12
C GLN A 200 -3.42 8.27 17.34
N THR A 201 -4.19 7.20 17.17
CA THR A 201 -4.70 6.39 18.30
C THR A 201 -3.62 5.74 19.17
N THR A 202 -2.37 5.65 18.70
CA THR A 202 -1.23 5.10 19.45
C THR A 202 -0.54 6.13 20.36
N LYS A 203 -0.72 7.44 20.15
CA LYS A 203 -0.11 8.48 20.99
C LYS A 203 -0.87 8.76 22.30
N ARG A 204 -2.18 8.49 22.35
CA ARG A 204 -3.00 8.74 23.57
C ARG A 204 -2.85 7.72 24.69
N ARG A 205 -2.19 6.57 24.45
CA ARG A 205 -1.97 5.53 25.49
C ARG A 205 -0.60 5.60 26.19
N LYS A 206 0.29 6.52 25.79
CA LYS A 206 1.62 6.68 26.43
C LYS A 206 1.70 7.87 27.41
N THR A 207 0.57 8.50 27.71
CA THR A 207 0.45 9.54 28.73
C THR A 207 -0.81 9.31 29.57
N GLU A 208 -0.90 8.16 30.22
CA GLU A 208 -1.66 7.94 31.46
C GLU A 208 -0.88 6.99 32.36
#